data_AF-X0Z490-F1
#
_entry.id   AF-X0Z490-F1
#
_cell.length_a   1.000
_cell.length_b   1.000
_cell.length_c   1.000
_cell.angle_alpha   90.00
_cell.angle_beta   90.00
_cell.angle_gamma   90.00
#
_symmetry.space_group_name_H-M   'P 1'
#
loop_
_entity.id
_entity.type
_entity.pdbx_description
1 polymer ?
#
loop_
_entity_poly.entity_id
_entity_poly.type
_entity_poly.pdbx_seq_one_letter_code
_entity_poly.pdbx_strand_id
1 'polypeptide(L)'
;MTKNYSRAEIYINRGNKEQNKEVYDFIYKEKEKIESDFGNALEWERMDDNVTSRIKFQKNNVNVFEQDDWGDMILFLIDASTRMEEVFRKRSNAIKTFLKS
;
A
#
# COMPACT_ATOMS: atom_id res chain seq x y z
N MET A 1 11.47 18.46 -9.61
CA MET A 1 10.51 17.51 -9.01
C MET A 1 10.52 17.71 -7.51
N THR A 2 9.58 18.50 -6.97
CA THR A 2 9.39 18.68 -5.52
C THR A 2 8.52 17.54 -5.03
N LYS A 3 9.11 16.48 -4.46
CA LYS A 3 8.35 15.39 -3.85
C LYS A 3 7.90 15.86 -2.47
N ASN A 4 6.74 16.53 -2.43
CA ASN A 4 6.14 17.07 -1.22
C ASN A 4 5.30 16.02 -0.45
N TYR A 5 5.74 14.76 -0.48
CA TYR A 5 5.05 13.67 0.19
C TYR A 5 6.01 12.54 0.54
N SER A 6 5.67 11.82 1.61
CA SER A 6 6.27 10.55 1.98
C SER A 6 5.21 9.45 1.86
N ARG A 7 5.55 8.27 1.33
CA ARG A 7 4.56 7.23 0.99
C ARG A 7 5.09 5.82 1.20
N ALA A 8 4.28 4.97 1.83
CA ALA A 8 4.42 3.53 1.81
C ALA A 8 3.34 2.93 0.89
N GLU A 9 3.69 1.94 0.08
CA GLU A 9 2.75 1.32 -0.87
C GLU A 9 3.00 -0.17 -1.07
N ILE A 10 1.91 -0.92 -1.25
CA ILE A 10 1.90 -2.29 -1.74
C ILE A 10 1.62 -2.26 -3.23
N TYR A 11 2.53 -2.85 -4.00
CA TYR A 11 2.47 -2.89 -5.44
C TYR A 11 2.08 -4.28 -5.94
N ILE A 12 0.98 -4.37 -6.68
CA ILE A 12 0.47 -5.63 -7.25
C ILE A 12 0.84 -5.65 -8.73
N ASN A 13 1.88 -6.43 -9.06
CA ASN A 13 2.33 -6.62 -10.43
C ASN A 13 2.89 -8.02 -10.65
N ARG A 14 2.08 -8.91 -11.24
CA ARG A 14 2.44 -10.27 -11.63
C ARG A 14 2.56 -10.48 -13.15
N GLY A 15 2.62 -9.39 -13.93
CA GLY A 15 2.74 -9.44 -15.40
C GLY A 15 1.45 -9.73 -16.16
N ASN A 16 0.36 -10.12 -15.49
CA ASN A 16 -0.97 -10.28 -16.09
C ASN A 16 -1.97 -9.29 -15.44
N LYS A 17 -2.62 -8.47 -16.28
CA LYS A 17 -3.54 -7.41 -15.83
C LYS A 17 -4.74 -7.98 -15.07
N GLU A 18 -5.37 -9.02 -15.60
CA GLU A 18 -6.55 -9.64 -15.03
C GLU A 18 -6.23 -10.26 -13.67
N GLN A 19 -5.15 -11.04 -13.57
CA GLN A 19 -4.70 -11.60 -12.29
C GLN A 19 -4.36 -10.51 -11.26
N ASN A 20 -3.75 -9.40 -11.68
CA ASN A 20 -3.46 -8.28 -10.76
C ASN A 20 -4.76 -7.65 -10.23
N LYS A 21 -5.79 -7.56 -11.08
CA LYS A 21 -7.10 -7.03 -10.67
C LYS A 21 -7.83 -7.99 -9.75
N GLU A 22 -7.81 -9.29 -10.05
CA GLU A 22 -8.41 -10.32 -9.19
C GLU A 22 -7.78 -10.35 -7.80
N VAL A 23 -6.44 -10.27 -7.73
CA VAL A 23 -5.72 -10.18 -6.44
C VAL A 23 -6.12 -8.91 -5.69
N TYR A 24 -6.18 -7.77 -6.39
CA TYR A 24 -6.62 -6.52 -5.78
C TYR A 24 -8.05 -6.64 -5.26
N ASP A 25 -8.99 -7.17 -6.06
CA ASP A 25 -10.39 -7.32 -5.71
C ASP A 25 -10.55 -8.32 -4.54
N PHE A 26 -9.73 -9.38 -4.49
CA PHE A 26 -9.67 -10.32 -3.38
C PHE A 26 -9.25 -9.63 -2.08
N ILE A 27 -8.19 -8.82 -2.11
CA ILE A 27 -7.72 -8.07 -0.94
C ILE A 27 -8.75 -7.00 -0.55
N TYR A 28 -9.38 -6.34 -1.53
CA TYR A 28 -10.36 -5.28 -1.33
C TYR A 28 -11.61 -5.76 -0.59
N LYS A 29 -11.97 -7.05 -0.70
CA LYS A 29 -13.06 -7.66 0.12
C LYS A 29 -12.80 -7.57 1.62
N GLU A 30 -11.53 -7.49 2.04
CA GLU A 30 -11.15 -7.32 3.44
C GLU A 30 -10.77 -5.87 3.78
N LYS A 31 -11.07 -4.89 2.93
CA LYS A 31 -10.69 -3.49 3.10
C LYS A 31 -10.91 -2.97 4.52
N GLU A 32 -12.12 -3.11 5.04
CA GLU A 32 -12.47 -2.57 6.38
C GLU A 32 -11.61 -3.19 7.49
N LYS A 33 -11.35 -4.51 7.41
CA LYS A 33 -10.47 -5.20 8.37
C LYS A 33 -9.02 -4.77 8.20
N ILE A 34 -8.57 -4.57 6.97
CA ILE A 34 -7.20 -4.11 6.65
C ILE A 34 -6.99 -2.70 7.20
N GLU A 35 -7.92 -1.77 6.96
CA GLU A 35 -7.85 -0.40 7.47
C GLU A 35 -7.95 -0.35 8.99
N SER A 36 -8.78 -1.21 9.59
CA SER A 36 -8.86 -1.36 11.06
C SER A 36 -7.56 -1.91 11.66
N ASP A 37 -6.97 -2.95 11.06
CA ASP A 37 -5.69 -3.51 11.53
C ASP A 37 -4.53 -2.55 11.30
N PHE A 38 -4.58 -1.79 10.20
CA PHE A 38 -3.59 -0.77 9.86
C PHE A 38 -3.70 0.45 10.78
N GLY A 39 -4.91 0.78 11.24
CA GLY A 39 -5.19 1.92 12.13
C GLY A 39 -5.41 3.25 11.40
N ASN A 40 -5.43 3.24 10.06
CA ASN A 40 -5.74 4.41 9.23
C ASN A 40 -6.45 3.98 7.94
N ALA A 41 -7.15 4.93 7.31
CA ALA A 41 -7.65 4.74 5.96
C ALA A 41 -6.49 4.61 4.97
N LEU A 42 -6.60 3.67 4.04
CA LEU A 42 -5.66 3.47 2.96
C LEU A 42 -6.23 4.04 1.67
N GLU A 43 -5.36 4.45 0.76
CA GLU A 43 -5.75 4.81 -0.60
C GLU A 43 -5.65 3.56 -1.48
N TRP A 44 -6.79 3.17 -2.04
CA TRP A 44 -6.96 1.95 -2.82
C TRP A 44 -7.08 2.31 -4.29
N GLU A 45 -6.10 1.90 -5.09
CA GLU A 45 -6.08 2.20 -6.52
C GLU A 45 -6.02 0.91 -7.34
N ARG A 46 -7.17 0.50 -7.88
CA ARG A 46 -7.26 -0.63 -8.81
C ARG A 46 -6.48 -0.35 -10.09
N MET A 47 -6.45 0.92 -10.54
CA MET A 47 -5.76 1.37 -11.77
C MET A 47 -6.21 0.61 -13.01
N ASP A 48 -7.49 0.67 -13.36
CA ASP A 48 -8.11 -0.13 -14.43
C ASP A 48 -7.48 0.03 -15.81
N ASP A 49 -6.93 1.20 -16.11
CA ASP A 49 -6.23 1.43 -17.37
C ASP A 49 -4.83 0.80 -17.40
N ASN A 50 -4.26 0.51 -16.23
CA ASN A 50 -2.92 -0.04 -16.08
C ASN A 50 -2.93 -1.55 -15.79
N VAL A 51 -1.80 -2.20 -16.07
CA VAL A 51 -1.58 -3.62 -15.71
C VAL A 51 -1.53 -3.80 -14.19
N THR A 52 -1.01 -2.82 -13.48
CA THR A 52 -0.71 -2.91 -12.04
C THR A 52 -1.85 -2.36 -11.20
N SER A 53 -1.86 -2.70 -9.92
CA SER A 53 -2.75 -2.10 -8.91
C SER A 53 -1.90 -1.72 -7.70
N ARG A 54 -2.34 -0.75 -6.90
CA ARG A 54 -1.61 -0.37 -5.68
C ARG A 54 -2.52 0.00 -4.52
N ILE A 55 -1.99 -0.20 -3.32
CA ILE A 55 -2.61 0.22 -2.06
C ILE A 55 -1.56 1.06 -1.35
N LYS A 56 -1.87 2.30 -1.01
CA LYS A 56 -0.87 3.25 -0.52
C LYS A 56 -1.35 3.99 0.72
N PHE A 57 -0.38 4.45 1.50
CA PHE A 57 -0.57 5.38 2.60
C PHE A 57 0.47 6.48 2.48
N GLN A 58 0.04 7.74 2.44
CA GLN A 58 0.92 8.87 2.20
C GLN A 58 0.71 9.98 3.23
N LYS A 59 1.82 10.60 3.65
CA LYS A 59 1.86 11.85 4.40
C LYS A 59 2.12 12.97 3.40
N ASN A 60 1.13 13.84 3.25
CA ASN A 60 1.25 15.07 2.46
C ASN A 60 1.88 16.19 3.31
N ASN A 61 2.31 17.28 2.67
CA ASN A 61 2.88 18.46 3.33
C ASN A 61 4.21 18.21 4.04
N VAL A 62 5.03 17.29 3.52
CA VAL A 62 6.43 17.11 3.92
C VAL A 62 7.30 17.27 2.71
N ASN A 63 8.44 17.93 2.81
CA ASN A 63 9.29 18.21 1.67
C ASN A 63 10.69 17.61 1.86
N VAL A 64 11.10 16.75 0.92
CA VAL A 64 12.44 16.15 0.94
C VAL A 64 13.58 17.18 0.85
N PHE A 65 13.30 18.41 0.40
CA PHE A 65 14.28 19.49 0.35
C PHE A 65 14.33 20.30 1.66
N GLU A 66 13.35 20.15 2.57
CA GLU A 66 13.33 20.79 3.89
C GLU A 66 13.94 19.82 4.91
N GLN A 67 15.13 20.14 5.43
CA GLN A 67 15.84 19.25 6.36
C GLN A 67 15.08 19.02 7.67
N ASP A 68 14.30 20.01 8.11
CA ASP A 68 13.47 19.92 9.31
C ASP A 68 12.38 18.84 9.17
N ASP A 69 11.91 18.58 7.94
CA ASP A 69 10.91 17.54 7.66
C ASP A 69 11.50 16.13 7.63
N TRP A 70 12.84 15.98 7.53
CA TRP A 70 13.46 14.67 7.33
C TRP A 70 13.18 13.71 8.47
N GLY A 71 13.26 14.19 9.72
CA GLY A 71 12.95 13.36 10.89
C GLY A 71 11.53 12.83 10.84
N ASP A 72 10.59 13.72 10.55
CA ASP A 72 9.17 13.43 10.41
C ASP A 72 8.86 12.46 9.25
N MET A 73 9.56 12.62 8.13
CA MET A 73 9.45 11.74 6.97
C MET A 73 9.99 10.34 7.27
N ILE A 74 11.14 10.25 7.93
CA ILE A 74 11.77 8.97 8.29
C ILE A 74 10.90 8.23 9.30
N LEU A 75 10.42 8.90 10.36
CA LEU A 75 9.54 8.29 11.35
C LEU A 75 8.25 7.80 10.70
N PHE A 76 7.64 8.60 9.83
CA PHE A 76 6.47 8.18 9.05
C PHE A 76 6.76 6.95 8.19
N LEU A 77 7.90 6.91 7.49
CA LEU A 77 8.24 5.77 6.63
C LEU A 77 8.45 4.49 7.43
N ILE A 78 9.14 4.58 8.56
CA ILE A 78 9.37 3.43 9.45
C ILE A 78 8.04 2.88 9.94
N ASP A 79 7.19 3.75 10.50
CA ASP A 79 5.88 3.38 11.03
C ASP A 79 4.96 2.80 9.93
N ALA A 80 4.77 3.53 8.83
CA ALA A 80 3.90 3.12 7.74
C ALA A 80 4.36 1.81 7.09
N SER A 81 5.67 1.63 6.88
CA SER A 81 6.21 0.40 6.29
C SER A 81 6.08 -0.80 7.22
N THR A 82 6.28 -0.59 8.53
CA THR A 82 6.10 -1.65 9.54
C THR A 82 4.65 -2.11 9.58
N ARG A 83 3.70 -1.17 9.68
CA ARG A 83 2.27 -1.49 9.70
C ARG A 83 1.79 -2.14 8.41
N MET A 84 2.26 -1.65 7.25
CA MET A 84 2.00 -2.29 5.97
C MET A 84 2.50 -3.75 5.97
N GLU A 85 3.75 -3.99 6.35
CA GLU A 85 4.31 -5.33 6.39
C GLU A 85 3.50 -6.25 7.31
N GLU A 86 3.15 -5.81 8.52
CA GLU A 86 2.41 -6.62 9.47
C GLU A 86 1.01 -7.00 8.96
N VAL A 87 0.26 -6.02 8.44
CA VAL A 87 -1.11 -6.20 7.96
C VAL A 87 -1.17 -7.13 6.76
N PHE A 88 -0.24 -6.96 5.81
CA PHE A 88 -0.18 -7.77 4.59
C PHE A 88 0.53 -9.11 4.80
N ARG A 89 1.47 -9.23 5.76
CA ARG A 89 2.06 -10.52 6.15
C ARG A 89 1.00 -11.48 6.67
N LYS A 90 0.10 -11.00 7.55
CA LYS A 90 -1.03 -11.81 8.07
C LYS A 90 -1.90 -12.38 6.95
N ARG A 91 -2.03 -11.64 5.84
CA ARG A 91 -2.87 -11.99 4.68
C ARG A 91 -2.11 -12.68 3.54
N SER A 92 -0.78 -12.72 3.62
CA SER A 92 0.07 -13.29 2.57
C SER A 92 -0.24 -14.75 2.25
N ASN A 93 -0.62 -15.55 3.25
CA ASN A 93 -1.02 -16.94 3.05
C ASN A 93 -2.35 -17.05 2.30
N ALA A 94 -3.35 -16.22 2.64
CA ALA A 94 -4.63 -16.18 1.94
C ALA A 94 -4.44 -15.78 0.47
N ILE A 95 -3.61 -14.77 0.20
CA ILE A 95 -3.25 -14.34 -1.15
C ILE A 95 -2.54 -15.47 -1.91
N LYS A 96 -1.59 -16.17 -1.28
CA LYS A 96 -0.90 -17.33 -1.90
C LYS A 96 -1.85 -18.47 -2.23
N THR A 97 -2.83 -18.75 -1.38
CA THR A 97 -3.84 -19.80 -1.63
C THR A 97 -4.78 -19.39 -2.76
N PHE A 98 -5.25 -18.15 -2.78
CA PHE A 98 -6.07 -17.61 -3.87
C PHE A 98 -5.35 -17.68 -5.22
N LEU A 99 -4.04 -17.40 -5.25
CA LEU A 99 -3.23 -17.50 -6.47
C LEU A 99 -2.94 -18.92 -6.95
N LYS A 100 -3.26 -19.95 -6.16
CA LYS A 100 -3.07 -21.37 -6.49
C LYS A 100 -4.36 -22.07 -6.92
N SER A 101 -5.52 -21.46 -6.71
CA SER A 101 -6.82 -21.97 -7.18
C SER A 101 -7.04 -21.61 -8.63
#